data_AF-X1GKY9-F1
#
_entry.id   AF-X1GKY9-F1
#
_cell.length_a   1.000
_cell.length_b   1.000
_cell.length_c   1.000
_cell.angle_alpha   90.00
_cell.angle_beta   90.00
_cell.angle_gamma   90.00
#
_symmetry.space_group_name_H-M   'P 1'
#
loop_
_entity.id
_entity.type
_entity.pdbx_description
1 polymer ?
#
loop_
_entity_poly.entity_id
_entity_poly.type
_entity_poly.pdbx_seq_one_letter_code
_entity_poly.pdbx_strand_id
1 'polypeptide(L)'
;KWMTPEWKTVFSSWLKKLVKHLKDAGVDYDRFALYPFDETLCDDFYKLAELIKATDPELRIYANSFGKGPKEFGRFRELIDIWCLQDSHCMRYPQWLEVVKGFGKQVWTYECLRPMKAKDPYSYYRLMPWRAFKRGQTGAGFWIYYYGLNFETGAVPWDDTLRPRGFSGVVYGSRSSPVPTRAENIVPSRRWQAWREGVEDYQYLYELQQEINKIRIKDPVTANKAQKTLDRQVNRVLNNQGDKKIVYDARKILSDKLLKLTSQKN
;
A
#
# COMPACT_ATOMS: atom_id res chain seq x y z
N LYS A 1 20.46 -29.12 1.34
CA LYS A 1 21.10 -27.82 1.67
C LYS A 1 20.45 -26.75 0.78
N TRP A 2 20.43 -25.48 1.21
CA TRP A 2 19.88 -24.39 0.39
C TRP A 2 20.51 -24.36 -1.01
N MET A 3 19.69 -24.19 -2.04
CA MET A 3 20.08 -24.01 -3.45
C MET A 3 20.94 -25.11 -4.11
N THR A 4 21.03 -26.32 -3.55
CA THR A 4 21.56 -27.49 -4.28
C THR A 4 20.59 -27.94 -5.38
N PRO A 5 21.04 -28.73 -6.38
CA PRO A 5 20.15 -29.23 -7.44
C PRO A 5 18.89 -29.94 -6.92
N GLU A 6 19.04 -30.74 -5.86
CA GLU A 6 17.94 -31.46 -5.21
C GLU A 6 16.97 -30.47 -4.56
N TRP A 7 17.50 -29.47 -3.86
CA TRP A 7 16.68 -28.43 -3.23
C TRP A 7 15.88 -27.64 -4.26
N LYS A 8 16.54 -27.21 -5.35
CA LYS A 8 15.87 -26.50 -6.46
C LYS A 8 14.74 -27.33 -7.05
N THR A 9 15.00 -28.62 -7.29
CA THR A 9 14.01 -29.57 -7.82
C THR A 9 12.79 -29.69 -6.91
N VAL A 10 13.02 -29.87 -5.60
CA VAL A 10 11.95 -29.99 -4.61
C VAL A 10 11.17 -28.68 -4.47
N PHE A 11 11.85 -27.54 -4.39
CA PHE A 11 11.22 -26.22 -4.30
C PHE A 11 10.36 -25.93 -5.52
N SER A 12 10.89 -26.13 -6.73
CA SER A 12 10.14 -25.90 -7.98
C SER A 12 8.92 -26.81 -8.09
N SER A 13 9.03 -28.09 -7.67
CA SER A 13 7.90 -29.02 -7.63
C SER A 13 6.83 -28.59 -6.63
N TRP A 14 7.25 -28.19 -5.42
CA TRP A 14 6.35 -27.65 -4.41
C TRP A 14 5.64 -26.38 -4.90
N LEU A 15 6.39 -25.45 -5.51
CA LEU A 15 5.85 -24.19 -5.98
C LEU A 15 4.78 -24.40 -7.06
N LYS A 16 5.03 -25.29 -8.04
CA LYS A 16 4.03 -25.65 -9.06
C LYS A 16 2.77 -26.26 -8.45
N LYS A 17 2.91 -27.11 -7.42
CA LYS A 17 1.76 -27.69 -6.70
C LYS A 17 0.98 -26.64 -5.91
N LEU A 18 1.67 -25.68 -5.28
CA LEU A 18 1.04 -24.55 -4.60
C LEU A 18 0.23 -23.70 -5.59
N VAL A 19 0.83 -23.33 -6.72
CA VAL A 19 0.15 -22.54 -7.77
C VAL A 19 -1.06 -23.27 -8.30
N LYS A 20 -0.93 -24.57 -8.60
CA LYS A 20 -2.06 -25.40 -9.01
C LYS A 20 -3.16 -25.41 -7.94
N HIS A 21 -2.80 -25.59 -6.67
CA HIS A 21 -3.77 -25.60 -5.58
C HIS A 21 -4.51 -24.27 -5.44
N LEU A 22 -3.80 -23.13 -5.52
CA LEU A 22 -4.39 -21.80 -5.49
C LEU A 22 -5.36 -21.60 -6.67
N LYS A 23 -4.95 -22.01 -7.86
CA LYS A 23 -5.79 -21.95 -9.07
C LYS A 23 -7.05 -22.80 -8.93
N ASP A 24 -6.92 -24.04 -8.45
CA ASP A 24 -8.05 -24.93 -8.19
C ASP A 24 -9.01 -24.35 -7.12
N ALA A 25 -8.48 -23.51 -6.20
CA ALA A 25 -9.27 -22.76 -5.22
C ALA A 25 -9.81 -21.41 -5.72
N GLY A 26 -9.67 -21.10 -7.02
CA GLY A 26 -10.16 -19.85 -7.61
C GLY A 26 -9.26 -18.63 -7.38
N VAL A 27 -8.01 -18.83 -6.98
CA VAL A 27 -7.01 -17.78 -6.77
C VAL A 27 -5.99 -17.85 -7.90
N ASP A 28 -6.22 -17.06 -8.94
CA ASP A 28 -5.32 -16.97 -10.11
C ASP A 28 -4.11 -16.05 -9.84
N TYR A 29 -3.15 -16.01 -10.77
CA TYR A 29 -1.89 -15.27 -10.63
C TYR A 29 -2.06 -13.79 -10.26
N ASP A 30 -3.16 -13.16 -10.65
CA ASP A 30 -3.48 -11.75 -10.35
C ASP A 30 -4.00 -11.52 -8.92
N ARG A 31 -4.26 -12.59 -8.16
CA ARG A 31 -4.79 -12.55 -6.79
C ARG A 31 -3.79 -12.87 -5.68
N PHE A 32 -2.57 -13.30 -6.01
CA PHE A 32 -1.51 -13.51 -5.03
C PHE A 32 -0.13 -13.08 -5.56
N ALA A 33 0.82 -12.91 -4.64
CA ALA A 33 2.23 -12.69 -4.93
C ALA A 33 3.07 -13.39 -3.85
N LEU A 34 4.28 -13.80 -4.20
CA LEU A 34 5.24 -14.34 -3.24
C LEU A 34 6.00 -13.20 -2.58
N TYR A 35 6.16 -13.28 -1.25
CA TYR A 35 6.98 -12.36 -0.48
C TYR A 35 8.11 -13.12 0.21
N PRO A 36 9.25 -13.36 -0.48
CA PRO A 36 10.21 -14.35 0.00
C PRO A 36 11.15 -13.83 1.08
N PHE A 37 11.41 -12.52 1.13
CA PHE A 37 12.32 -11.89 2.09
C PHE A 37 11.76 -10.56 2.59
N ASP A 38 11.88 -10.33 3.90
CA ASP A 38 11.38 -9.12 4.56
C ASP A 38 12.43 -8.00 4.59
N GLU A 39 12.08 -6.83 4.08
CA GLU A 39 12.85 -5.57 4.16
C GLU A 39 14.30 -5.61 3.61
N THR A 40 14.64 -6.57 2.76
CA THR A 40 16.00 -6.75 2.21
C THR A 40 15.99 -7.10 0.72
N LEU A 41 17.11 -6.82 0.04
CA LEU A 41 17.40 -7.21 -1.35
C LEU A 41 18.76 -7.93 -1.45
N CYS A 42 18.96 -8.92 -0.57
CA CYS A 42 20.23 -9.66 -0.50
C CYS A 42 20.42 -10.65 -1.67
N ASP A 43 21.64 -11.19 -1.79
CA ASP A 43 21.98 -12.15 -2.85
C ASP A 43 21.17 -13.44 -2.80
N ASP A 44 20.74 -13.88 -1.61
CA ASP A 44 19.89 -15.06 -1.48
C ASP A 44 18.46 -14.79 -1.98
N PHE A 45 17.94 -13.57 -1.79
CA PHE A 45 16.69 -13.16 -2.42
C PHE A 45 16.85 -13.15 -3.94
N TYR A 46 17.94 -12.59 -4.47
CA TYR A 46 18.19 -12.57 -5.91
C TYR A 46 18.16 -13.99 -6.51
N LYS A 47 18.96 -14.91 -5.94
CA LYS A 47 19.02 -16.30 -6.38
C LYS A 47 17.67 -17.02 -6.31
N LEU A 48 16.88 -16.77 -5.26
CA LEU A 48 15.57 -17.37 -5.11
C LEU A 48 14.57 -16.78 -6.12
N ALA A 49 14.60 -15.47 -6.34
CA ALA A 49 13.74 -14.80 -7.32
C ALA A 49 14.01 -15.30 -8.75
N GLU A 50 15.29 -15.50 -9.11
CA GLU A 50 15.65 -16.15 -10.38
C GLU A 50 15.07 -17.56 -10.49
N LEU A 51 15.18 -18.37 -9.43
CA LEU A 51 14.61 -19.73 -9.44
C LEU A 51 13.08 -19.71 -9.55
N ILE A 52 12.39 -18.79 -8.85
CA ILE A 52 10.95 -18.61 -8.95
C ILE A 52 10.58 -18.30 -10.40
N LYS A 53 11.21 -17.29 -11.02
CA LYS A 53 10.91 -16.89 -12.41
C LYS A 53 11.27 -17.97 -13.43
N ALA A 54 12.33 -18.74 -13.22
CA ALA A 54 12.68 -19.88 -14.06
C ALA A 54 11.70 -21.05 -13.90
N THR A 55 11.09 -21.21 -12.72
CA THR A 55 10.10 -22.26 -12.45
C THR A 55 8.75 -21.92 -13.05
N ASP A 56 8.35 -20.65 -12.91
CA ASP A 56 7.07 -20.11 -13.34
C ASP A 56 7.21 -18.58 -13.53
N PRO A 57 7.31 -18.09 -14.77
CA PRO A 57 7.56 -16.68 -15.04
C PRO A 57 6.35 -15.77 -14.75
N GLU A 58 5.14 -16.32 -14.68
CA GLU A 58 3.90 -15.57 -14.40
C GLU A 58 3.74 -15.24 -12.92
N LEU A 59 4.41 -15.99 -12.03
CA LEU A 59 4.41 -15.71 -10.59
C LEU A 59 4.90 -14.31 -10.27
N ARG A 60 4.06 -13.53 -9.58
CA ARG A 60 4.44 -12.20 -9.12
C ARG A 60 5.27 -12.27 -7.85
N ILE A 61 6.37 -11.51 -7.83
CA ILE A 61 7.21 -11.35 -6.63
C ILE A 61 6.99 -9.96 -6.04
N TYR A 62 6.74 -9.93 -4.74
CA TYR A 62 6.60 -8.73 -3.92
C TYR A 62 7.88 -8.49 -3.13
N ALA A 63 8.30 -7.23 -3.03
CA ALA A 63 9.37 -6.79 -2.15
C ALA A 63 9.07 -5.40 -1.59
N ASN A 64 9.61 -5.11 -0.41
CA ASN A 64 9.31 -3.86 0.30
C ASN A 64 10.54 -3.02 0.68
N SER A 65 11.63 -3.13 -0.07
CA SER A 65 12.90 -2.47 0.24
C SER A 65 13.53 -1.83 -1.00
N PHE A 66 14.22 -0.70 -0.81
CA PHE A 66 15.19 -0.19 -1.77
C PHE A 66 16.54 -0.93 -1.69
N GLY A 67 16.72 -1.78 -0.68
CA GLY A 67 18.03 -2.27 -0.33
C GLY A 67 18.98 -1.11 -0.02
N LYS A 68 20.23 -1.23 -0.49
CA LYS A 68 21.32 -0.25 -0.32
C LYS A 68 21.32 0.85 -1.38
N GLY A 69 20.38 0.83 -2.33
CA GLY A 69 20.23 1.86 -3.37
C GLY A 69 20.26 1.31 -4.81
N PRO A 70 20.48 2.17 -5.82
CA PRO A 70 20.19 1.86 -7.23
C PRO A 70 20.90 0.66 -7.82
N LYS A 71 22.15 0.44 -7.42
CA LYS A 71 22.89 -0.75 -7.85
C LYS A 71 22.24 -2.04 -7.36
N GLU A 72 21.69 -2.05 -6.15
CA GLU A 72 21.10 -3.25 -5.57
C GLU A 72 19.69 -3.50 -6.11
N PHE A 73 18.78 -2.52 -6.03
CA PHE A 73 17.42 -2.69 -6.56
C PHE A 73 17.40 -2.86 -8.08
N GLY A 74 18.37 -2.29 -8.81
CA GLY A 74 18.49 -2.43 -10.26
C GLY A 74 18.71 -3.86 -10.73
N ARG A 75 19.35 -4.71 -9.91
CA ARG A 75 19.52 -6.15 -10.20
C ARG A 75 18.18 -6.86 -10.29
N PHE A 76 17.20 -6.44 -9.50
CA PHE A 76 15.90 -7.08 -9.40
C PHE A 76 14.85 -6.51 -10.37
N ARG A 77 15.24 -5.58 -11.24
CA ARG A 77 14.35 -4.86 -12.17
C ARG A 77 13.34 -5.78 -12.87
N GLU A 78 13.82 -6.90 -13.41
CA GLU A 78 12.99 -7.85 -14.17
C GLU A 78 12.39 -8.97 -13.30
N LEU A 79 12.82 -9.08 -12.03
CA LEU A 79 12.45 -10.16 -11.13
C LEU A 79 11.28 -9.81 -10.19
N ILE A 80 11.21 -8.56 -9.73
CA ILE A 80 10.18 -8.08 -8.80
C ILE A 80 9.05 -7.42 -9.59
N ASP A 81 7.81 -7.77 -9.27
CA ASP A 81 6.61 -7.28 -9.95
C ASP A 81 5.83 -6.26 -9.12
N ILE A 82 5.95 -6.32 -7.80
CA ILE A 82 5.31 -5.40 -6.85
C ILE A 82 6.35 -4.84 -5.89
N TRP A 83 6.66 -3.56 -6.04
CA TRP A 83 7.59 -2.82 -5.21
C TRP A 83 6.81 -1.99 -4.18
N CYS A 84 6.74 -2.43 -2.93
CA CYS A 84 6.00 -1.73 -1.88
C CYS A 84 6.94 -1.02 -0.92
N LEU A 85 7.29 0.22 -1.21
CA LEU A 85 8.44 0.88 -0.60
C LEU A 85 8.03 1.67 0.64
N GLN A 86 8.88 1.75 1.66
CA GLN A 86 8.59 2.57 2.84
C GLN A 86 8.35 4.03 2.44
N ASP A 87 7.28 4.65 2.96
CA ASP A 87 6.84 5.99 2.61
C ASP A 87 7.88 7.05 3.01
N SER A 88 8.47 6.90 4.20
CA SER A 88 9.59 7.72 4.67
C SER A 88 10.84 7.58 3.81
N HIS A 89 11.12 6.40 3.25
CA HIS A 89 12.20 6.21 2.30
C HIS A 89 11.88 6.83 0.94
N CYS A 90 10.64 6.72 0.46
CA CYS A 90 10.20 7.42 -0.74
C CYS A 90 10.35 8.95 -0.61
N MET A 91 10.10 9.50 0.58
CA MET A 91 10.33 10.92 0.87
C MET A 91 11.81 11.29 0.90
N ARG A 92 12.65 10.43 1.49
CA ARG A 92 14.09 10.67 1.61
C ARG A 92 14.83 10.52 0.28
N TYR A 93 14.37 9.60 -0.57
CA TYR A 93 15.00 9.23 -1.83
C TYR A 93 14.01 9.27 -3.01
N PRO A 94 13.40 10.43 -3.33
CA PRO A 94 12.44 10.55 -4.42
C PRO A 94 13.04 10.12 -5.78
N GLN A 95 14.33 10.37 -6.00
CA GLN A 95 15.04 9.95 -7.21
C GLN A 95 15.15 8.42 -7.32
N TRP A 96 15.23 7.67 -6.22
CA TRP A 96 15.23 6.20 -6.27
C TRP A 96 13.84 5.66 -6.60
N LEU A 97 12.80 6.29 -6.05
CA LEU A 97 11.42 5.96 -6.38
C LEU A 97 11.16 6.12 -7.89
N GLU A 98 11.63 7.21 -8.51
CA GLU A 98 11.44 7.41 -9.95
C GLU A 98 12.17 6.35 -10.80
N VAL A 99 13.36 5.90 -10.38
CA VAL A 99 14.03 4.78 -11.07
C VAL A 99 13.21 3.50 -10.97
N VAL A 100 12.72 3.14 -9.77
CA VAL A 100 11.91 1.93 -9.58
C VAL A 100 10.59 2.01 -10.35
N LYS A 101 9.92 3.17 -10.37
CA LYS A 101 8.74 3.39 -11.22
C LYS A 101 9.05 3.23 -12.70
N GLY A 102 10.25 3.61 -13.14
CA GLY A 102 10.75 3.42 -14.50
C GLY A 102 10.92 1.95 -14.92
N PHE A 103 10.84 0.99 -13.99
CA PHE A 103 10.89 -0.44 -14.32
C PHE A 103 9.60 -0.97 -14.97
N GLY A 104 8.51 -0.18 -14.97
CA GLY A 104 7.24 -0.60 -15.56
C GLY A 104 6.50 -1.66 -14.73
N LYS A 105 6.84 -1.77 -13.44
CA LYS A 105 6.25 -2.70 -12.47
C LYS A 105 5.26 -1.96 -11.56
N GLN A 106 4.48 -2.70 -10.76
CA GLN A 106 3.61 -2.07 -9.78
C GLN A 106 4.43 -1.47 -8.64
N VAL A 107 4.12 -0.24 -8.26
CA VAL A 107 4.81 0.45 -7.15
C VAL A 107 3.78 0.91 -6.13
N TRP A 108 3.90 0.40 -4.92
CA TRP A 108 3.08 0.72 -3.76
C TRP A 108 3.93 1.49 -2.74
N THR A 109 3.27 2.06 -1.74
CA THR A 109 3.93 2.59 -0.54
C THR A 109 3.47 1.83 0.69
N TYR A 110 4.30 1.70 1.71
CA TYR A 110 3.82 1.33 3.03
C TYR A 110 4.56 2.07 4.13
N GLU A 111 4.13 1.96 5.38
CA GLU A 111 4.94 2.49 6.48
C GLU A 111 4.93 1.59 7.71
N CYS A 112 6.06 1.60 8.44
CA CYS A 112 6.24 0.86 9.68
C CYS A 112 6.93 1.67 10.81
N LEU A 113 6.87 3.01 10.78
CA LEU A 113 7.51 3.85 11.80
C LEU A 113 6.89 3.68 13.19
N ARG A 114 7.74 3.30 14.14
CA ARG A 114 7.40 3.25 15.56
C ARG A 114 7.50 4.64 16.22
N PRO A 115 6.81 4.87 17.35
CA PRO A 115 5.70 4.07 17.89
C PRO A 115 4.39 4.30 17.10
N MET A 116 3.84 3.26 16.46
CA MET A 116 2.73 3.37 15.51
C MET A 116 1.40 3.78 16.16
N LYS A 117 1.10 3.31 17.38
CA LYS A 117 -0.13 3.66 18.12
C LYS A 117 -0.22 5.15 18.43
N ALA A 118 0.93 5.79 18.63
CA ALA A 118 1.04 7.21 18.95
C ALA A 118 1.17 8.12 17.72
N LYS A 119 1.19 7.57 16.50
CA LYS A 119 1.17 8.38 15.27
C LYS A 119 -0.19 9.07 15.12
N ASP A 120 -0.18 10.30 14.62
CA ASP A 120 -1.42 11.03 14.35
C ASP A 120 -2.25 10.28 13.28
N PRO A 121 -3.53 9.95 13.56
CA PRO A 121 -4.39 9.24 12.62
C PRO A 121 -4.47 9.89 11.23
N TYR A 122 -4.49 11.23 11.18
CA TYR A 122 -4.68 11.96 9.94
C TYR A 122 -3.42 11.98 9.09
N SER A 123 -2.32 12.57 9.59
CA SER A 123 -1.12 12.74 8.77
C SER A 123 -0.41 11.43 8.44
N TYR A 124 -0.45 10.46 9.36
CA TYR A 124 0.23 9.18 9.19
C TYR A 124 -0.60 8.18 8.36
N TYR A 125 -1.87 7.95 8.73
CA TYR A 125 -2.70 6.92 8.10
C TYR A 125 -3.54 7.48 6.95
N ARG A 126 -4.35 8.52 7.18
CA ARG A 126 -5.26 9.05 6.15
C ARG A 126 -4.53 9.65 4.95
N LEU A 127 -3.43 10.38 5.17
CA LEU A 127 -2.70 11.04 4.09
C LEU A 127 -1.76 10.10 3.31
N MET A 128 -1.59 8.84 3.72
CA MET A 128 -0.71 7.92 3.01
C MET A 128 -1.22 7.59 1.59
N PRO A 129 -2.51 7.27 1.36
CA PRO A 129 -3.03 7.13 0.00
C PRO A 129 -2.93 8.42 -0.83
N TRP A 130 -3.07 9.61 -0.21
CA TRP A 130 -2.85 10.88 -0.90
C TRP A 130 -1.41 11.03 -1.40
N ARG A 131 -0.42 10.65 -0.58
CA ARG A 131 1.00 10.64 -0.98
C ARG A 131 1.25 9.62 -2.08
N ALA A 132 0.66 8.43 -1.98
CA ALA A 132 0.72 7.41 -3.02
C ALA A 132 0.18 7.94 -4.35
N PHE A 133 -1.00 8.55 -4.35
CA PHE A 133 -1.60 9.19 -5.52
C PHE A 133 -0.67 10.25 -6.12
N LYS A 134 -0.17 11.17 -5.30
CA LYS A 134 0.72 12.27 -5.74
C LYS A 134 1.99 11.76 -6.42
N ARG A 135 2.51 10.61 -6.00
CA ARG A 135 3.73 10.00 -6.53
C ARG A 135 3.49 9.02 -7.67
N GLY A 136 2.23 8.81 -8.07
CA GLY A 136 1.87 7.83 -9.10
C GLY A 136 2.05 6.37 -8.64
N GLN A 137 1.91 6.11 -7.34
CA GLN A 137 1.89 4.77 -6.77
C GLN A 137 0.45 4.21 -6.78
N THR A 138 0.33 2.89 -6.95
CA THR A 138 -0.96 2.21 -7.17
C THR A 138 -1.46 1.43 -5.96
N GLY A 139 -0.75 1.51 -4.83
CA GLY A 139 -1.12 0.86 -3.59
C GLY A 139 -0.50 1.55 -2.38
N ALA A 140 -1.13 1.37 -1.23
CA ALA A 140 -0.70 1.90 0.04
C ALA A 140 -0.99 0.88 1.16
N GLY A 141 -0.20 0.87 2.23
CA GLY A 141 -0.47 0.02 3.39
C GLY A 141 0.41 0.34 4.60
N PHE A 142 0.28 -0.43 5.67
CA PHE A 142 1.17 -0.30 6.83
C PHE A 142 1.26 -1.60 7.58
N TRP A 143 2.37 -1.78 8.29
CA TRP A 143 2.47 -2.81 9.32
C TRP A 143 1.80 -2.24 10.58
N ILE A 144 0.65 -2.70 11.07
CA ILE A 144 -0.08 -3.95 10.81
C ILE A 144 -1.58 -3.73 11.12
N TYR A 145 -2.46 -4.55 10.55
CA TYR A 145 -3.91 -4.48 10.83
C TYR A 145 -4.21 -4.85 12.30
N TYR A 146 -3.72 -6.01 12.75
CA TYR A 146 -3.96 -6.58 14.06
C TYR A 146 -2.64 -7.00 14.72
N TYR A 147 -2.46 -6.75 16.02
CA TYR A 147 -1.25 -7.11 16.75
C TYR A 147 -1.62 -7.56 18.16
N GLY A 148 -1.73 -8.88 18.35
CA GLY A 148 -2.02 -9.48 19.65
C GLY A 148 -0.76 -9.86 20.43
N LEU A 149 -0.90 -10.07 21.74
CA LEU A 149 0.16 -10.64 22.57
C LEU A 149 0.29 -12.14 22.24
N ASN A 150 1.48 -12.60 21.85
CA ASN A 150 1.82 -14.02 21.61
C ASN A 150 0.93 -14.78 20.61
N PHE A 151 0.32 -14.11 19.63
CA PHE A 151 -0.67 -14.71 18.69
C PHE A 151 -1.90 -15.33 19.39
N GLU A 152 -2.04 -15.15 20.70
CA GLU A 152 -3.23 -15.52 21.44
C GLU A 152 -4.32 -14.45 21.21
N THR A 153 -5.57 -14.88 21.26
CA THR A 153 -6.74 -14.02 21.05
C THR A 153 -6.84 -12.95 22.14
N GLY A 154 -6.18 -11.83 21.89
CA GLY A 154 -6.24 -10.61 22.69
C GLY A 154 -5.70 -9.51 21.80
N ALA A 155 -6.58 -8.64 21.33
CA ALA A 155 -6.23 -7.56 20.42
C ALA A 155 -5.17 -6.61 20.99
N VAL A 156 -4.80 -5.61 20.19
CA VAL A 156 -4.04 -4.44 20.67
C VAL A 156 -4.61 -4.05 22.03
N PRO A 157 -3.82 -4.11 23.12
CA PRO A 157 -4.29 -3.65 24.41
C PRO A 157 -4.90 -2.26 24.29
N TRP A 158 -6.05 -2.12 24.94
CA TRP A 158 -6.83 -0.88 24.95
C TRP A 158 -5.98 0.27 25.49
N ASP A 159 -5.24 -0.01 26.56
CA ASP A 159 -4.23 0.87 27.12
C ASP A 159 -2.79 0.48 26.69
N ASP A 160 -1.83 1.23 27.17
CA ASP A 160 -0.39 1.04 26.91
C ASP A 160 0.36 0.53 28.15
N THR A 161 -0.35 -0.01 29.15
CA THR A 161 0.24 -0.41 30.45
C THR A 161 1.31 -1.49 30.28
N LEU A 162 1.05 -2.48 29.42
CA LEU A 162 1.96 -3.58 29.13
C LEU A 162 3.13 -3.16 28.24
N ARG A 163 2.94 -2.13 27.40
CA ARG A 163 3.98 -1.62 26.52
C ARG A 163 3.69 -0.17 26.13
N PRO A 164 4.37 0.82 26.75
CA PRO A 164 4.19 2.24 26.42
C PRO A 164 4.31 2.50 24.92
N ARG A 165 3.22 2.99 24.29
CA ARG A 165 3.12 3.29 22.85
C ARG A 165 3.42 2.10 21.91
N GLY A 166 3.32 0.87 22.43
CA GLY A 166 4.05 -0.29 21.92
C GLY A 166 3.28 -1.30 21.06
N PHE A 167 1.98 -1.08 20.80
CA PHE A 167 1.18 -2.00 20.01
C PHE A 167 0.88 -1.46 18.61
N SER A 168 1.19 -2.24 17.58
CA SER A 168 1.20 -1.77 16.19
C SER A 168 -0.16 -1.84 15.50
N GLY A 169 -1.05 -2.73 15.95
CA GLY A 169 -2.35 -2.95 15.31
C GLY A 169 -3.25 -1.72 15.36
N VAL A 170 -4.16 -1.60 14.39
CA VAL A 170 -5.09 -0.47 14.23
C VAL A 170 -6.53 -0.81 14.63
N VAL A 171 -6.77 -2.02 15.11
CA VAL A 171 -8.05 -2.44 15.69
C VAL A 171 -7.86 -3.00 17.10
N TYR A 172 -8.91 -2.87 17.90
CA TYR A 172 -9.01 -3.43 19.23
C TYR A 172 -9.94 -4.64 19.22
N GLY A 173 -10.00 -5.36 20.33
CA GLY A 173 -10.77 -6.58 20.50
C GLY A 173 -11.76 -6.39 21.62
N SER A 174 -12.84 -7.15 21.60
CA SER A 174 -13.94 -6.96 22.56
C SER A 174 -13.56 -7.25 24.02
N ARG A 175 -12.58 -8.13 24.25
CA ARG A 175 -12.10 -8.50 25.59
C ARG A 175 -11.55 -7.28 26.33
N SER A 176 -12.04 -7.06 27.54
CA SER A 176 -11.64 -5.93 28.41
C SER A 176 -11.84 -4.55 27.76
N SER A 177 -12.80 -4.44 26.83
CA SER A 177 -13.12 -3.16 26.20
C SER A 177 -13.64 -2.16 27.24
N PRO A 178 -13.06 -0.95 27.33
CA PRO A 178 -13.59 0.12 28.18
C PRO A 178 -14.83 0.79 27.57
N VAL A 179 -15.25 0.39 26.37
CA VAL A 179 -16.41 0.92 25.66
C VAL A 179 -17.38 -0.19 25.24
N PRO A 180 -18.70 0.07 25.15
CA PRO A 180 -19.65 -0.90 24.64
C PRO A 180 -19.30 -1.35 23.22
N THR A 181 -19.13 -2.65 23.01
CA THR A 181 -18.68 -3.21 21.72
C THR A 181 -19.82 -3.57 20.77
N ARG A 182 -21.08 -3.48 21.22
CA ARG A 182 -22.27 -3.88 20.43
C ARG A 182 -22.16 -5.31 19.84
N ALA A 183 -21.56 -6.23 20.61
CA ALA A 183 -21.26 -7.61 20.18
C ALA A 183 -20.24 -7.72 19.02
N GLU A 184 -19.57 -6.65 18.62
CA GLU A 184 -18.46 -6.71 17.67
C GLU A 184 -17.22 -7.33 18.34
N ASN A 185 -16.58 -8.29 17.67
CA ASN A 185 -15.33 -8.89 18.12
C ASN A 185 -14.10 -8.03 17.81
N ILE A 186 -14.23 -7.13 16.83
CA ILE A 186 -13.19 -6.21 16.38
C ILE A 186 -13.74 -4.79 16.50
N VAL A 187 -13.11 -3.96 17.33
CA VAL A 187 -13.51 -2.56 17.49
C VAL A 187 -12.52 -1.66 16.72
N PRO A 188 -12.99 -0.85 15.76
CA PRO A 188 -12.10 -0.01 14.97
C PRO A 188 -11.49 1.13 15.79
N SER A 189 -10.19 1.39 15.63
CA SER A 189 -9.57 2.58 16.22
C SER A 189 -9.76 3.83 15.34
N ARG A 190 -9.49 5.00 15.91
CA ARG A 190 -9.37 6.25 15.13
C ARG A 190 -8.36 6.16 13.99
N ARG A 191 -7.29 5.35 14.13
CA ARG A 191 -6.26 5.13 13.10
C ARG A 191 -6.82 4.32 11.93
N TRP A 192 -7.61 3.28 12.22
CA TRP A 192 -8.29 2.49 11.20
C TRP A 192 -9.36 3.32 10.46
N GLN A 193 -10.15 4.11 11.18
CA GLN A 193 -11.16 4.99 10.56
C GLN A 193 -10.50 6.04 9.66
N ALA A 194 -9.38 6.64 10.10
CA ALA A 194 -8.61 7.58 9.29
C ALA A 194 -8.02 6.91 8.04
N TRP A 195 -7.49 5.68 8.17
CA TRP A 195 -7.06 4.88 7.03
C TRP A 195 -8.19 4.62 6.03
N ARG A 196 -9.36 4.16 6.52
CA ARG A 196 -10.54 3.91 5.68
C ARG A 196 -10.93 5.16 4.89
N GLU A 197 -11.01 6.32 5.55
CA GLU A 197 -11.29 7.59 4.87
C GLU A 197 -10.20 7.97 3.86
N GLY A 198 -8.94 7.61 4.09
CA GLY A 198 -7.85 7.82 3.13
C GLY A 198 -7.97 6.94 1.89
N VAL A 199 -8.44 5.69 2.04
CA VAL A 199 -8.73 4.80 0.91
C VAL A 199 -9.92 5.35 0.09
N GLU A 200 -10.96 5.81 0.76
CA GLU A 200 -12.10 6.49 0.11
C GLU A 200 -11.65 7.77 -0.61
N ASP A 201 -10.77 8.58 0.01
CA ASP A 201 -10.18 9.77 -0.63
C ASP A 201 -9.46 9.40 -1.94
N TYR A 202 -8.64 8.34 -1.91
CA TYR A 202 -7.93 7.87 -3.10
C TYR A 202 -8.89 7.49 -4.24
N GLN A 203 -10.03 6.86 -3.92
CA GLN A 203 -11.02 6.50 -4.94
C GLN A 203 -11.51 7.74 -5.70
N TYR A 204 -11.84 8.83 -4.99
CA TYR A 204 -12.24 10.09 -5.65
C TYR A 204 -11.13 10.69 -6.52
N LEU A 205 -9.88 10.65 -6.04
CA LEU A 205 -8.73 11.14 -6.81
C LEU A 205 -8.52 10.32 -8.08
N TYR A 206 -8.58 8.99 -7.95
CA TYR A 206 -8.42 8.05 -9.05
C TYR A 206 -9.53 8.21 -10.08
N GLU A 207 -10.80 8.17 -9.67
CA GLU A 207 -11.94 8.32 -10.58
C GLU A 207 -11.91 9.65 -11.32
N LEU A 208 -11.62 10.76 -10.62
CA LEU A 208 -11.46 12.06 -11.26
C LEU A 208 -10.33 12.03 -12.30
N GLN A 209 -9.18 11.44 -11.97
CA GLN A 209 -8.08 11.31 -12.93
C GLN A 209 -8.48 10.48 -14.17
N GLN A 210 -9.25 9.39 -13.99
CA GLN A 210 -9.76 8.58 -15.09
C GLN A 210 -10.72 9.38 -15.98
N GLU A 211 -11.64 10.15 -15.40
CA GLU A 211 -12.57 10.98 -16.16
C GLU A 211 -11.85 12.09 -16.92
N ILE A 212 -10.86 12.74 -16.29
CA ILE A 212 -10.00 13.71 -16.98
C ILE A 212 -9.30 13.06 -18.19
N ASN A 213 -8.75 11.84 -18.02
CA ASN A 213 -8.07 11.13 -19.11
C ASN A 213 -9.02 10.81 -20.27
N LYS A 214 -10.25 10.37 -19.99
CA LYS A 214 -11.27 10.05 -21.01
C LYS A 214 -11.63 11.27 -21.86
N ILE A 215 -11.81 12.44 -21.24
CA ILE A 215 -12.22 13.66 -21.97
C ILE A 215 -11.04 14.38 -22.65
N ARG A 216 -9.80 14.07 -22.27
CA ARG A 216 -8.60 14.83 -22.68
C ARG A 216 -8.45 15.00 -24.19
N ILE A 217 -8.82 13.99 -24.97
CA ILE A 217 -8.73 14.03 -26.43
C ILE A 217 -9.85 14.89 -27.03
N LYS A 218 -11.07 14.81 -26.48
CA LYS A 218 -12.27 15.48 -27.02
C LYS A 218 -12.40 16.93 -26.57
N ASP A 219 -12.09 17.21 -25.30
CA ASP A 219 -12.13 18.54 -24.70
C ASP A 219 -10.87 18.77 -23.84
N PRO A 220 -9.73 19.09 -24.48
CA PRO A 220 -8.47 19.35 -23.78
C PRO A 220 -8.58 20.53 -22.80
N VAL A 221 -9.43 21.52 -23.09
CA VAL A 221 -9.57 22.73 -22.26
C VAL A 221 -10.20 22.39 -20.92
N THR A 222 -11.31 21.66 -20.92
CA THR A 222 -11.97 21.19 -19.69
C THR A 222 -11.08 20.21 -18.94
N ALA A 223 -10.42 19.29 -19.65
CA ALA A 223 -9.48 18.34 -19.06
C ALA A 223 -8.35 19.05 -18.30
N ASN A 224 -7.73 20.06 -18.92
CA ASN A 224 -6.65 20.82 -18.30
C ASN A 224 -7.13 21.63 -17.09
N LYS A 225 -8.33 22.21 -17.13
CA LYS A 225 -8.92 22.92 -15.98
C LYS A 225 -9.22 21.96 -14.82
N ALA A 226 -9.71 20.76 -15.11
CA ALA A 226 -9.97 19.73 -14.12
C ALA A 226 -8.66 19.19 -13.51
N GLN A 227 -7.64 18.92 -14.33
CA GLN A 227 -6.31 18.51 -13.86
C GLN A 227 -5.70 19.56 -12.92
N LYS A 228 -5.72 20.85 -13.29
CA LYS A 228 -5.27 21.94 -12.41
C LYS A 228 -6.01 21.97 -11.08
N THR A 229 -7.32 21.64 -11.08
CA THR A 229 -8.12 21.58 -9.85
C THR A 229 -7.67 20.41 -8.98
N LEU A 230 -7.53 19.22 -9.56
CA LEU A 230 -7.06 18.01 -8.89
C LEU A 230 -5.68 18.23 -8.26
N ASP A 231 -4.71 18.68 -9.06
CA ASP A 231 -3.33 18.92 -8.60
C ASP A 231 -3.28 19.95 -7.47
N ARG A 232 -4.07 21.03 -7.58
CA ARG A 232 -4.16 22.06 -6.54
C ARG A 232 -4.72 21.51 -5.23
N GLN A 233 -5.78 20.70 -5.27
CA GLN A 233 -6.35 20.15 -4.03
C GLN A 233 -5.42 19.12 -3.39
N VAL A 234 -4.78 18.25 -4.17
CA VAL A 234 -3.78 17.29 -3.66
C VAL A 234 -2.63 18.04 -2.98
N ASN A 235 -2.07 19.06 -3.64
CA ASN A 235 -1.01 19.88 -3.06
C ASN A 235 -1.48 20.63 -1.80
N ARG A 236 -2.70 21.18 -1.80
CA ARG A 236 -3.27 21.88 -0.64
C ARG A 236 -3.35 20.95 0.57
N VAL A 237 -3.84 19.72 0.40
CA VAL A 237 -3.93 18.73 1.48
C VAL A 237 -2.53 18.35 1.99
N LEU A 238 -1.62 17.99 1.08
CA LEU A 238 -0.30 17.48 1.45
C LEU A 238 0.64 18.55 2.02
N ASN A 239 0.45 19.82 1.68
CA ASN A 239 1.22 20.94 2.24
C ASN A 239 0.68 21.43 3.59
N ASN A 240 -0.54 21.03 3.98
CA ASN A 240 -1.19 21.46 5.22
C ASN A 240 -1.57 20.27 6.11
N GLN A 241 -0.61 19.37 6.38
CA GLN A 241 -0.86 18.11 7.08
C GLN A 241 -1.31 18.27 8.54
N GLY A 242 -1.17 19.47 9.12
CA GLY A 242 -1.68 19.80 10.45
C GLY A 242 -3.16 20.17 10.49
N ASP A 243 -3.76 20.54 9.35
CA ASP A 243 -5.15 20.97 9.29
C ASP A 243 -6.05 19.84 8.75
N LYS A 244 -6.82 19.26 9.65
CA LYS A 244 -7.73 18.14 9.38
C LYS A 244 -9.00 18.57 8.64
N LYS A 245 -9.31 19.87 8.55
CA LYS A 245 -10.51 20.36 7.84
C LYS A 245 -10.28 20.43 6.33
N ILE A 246 -9.05 20.73 5.91
CA ILE A 246 -8.69 20.91 4.50
C ILE A 246 -8.99 19.69 3.64
N VAL A 247 -8.82 18.47 4.17
CA VAL A 247 -9.14 17.24 3.42
C VAL A 247 -10.62 17.13 3.08
N TYR A 248 -11.51 17.59 3.95
CA TYR A 248 -12.96 17.54 3.71
C TYR A 248 -13.37 18.59 2.67
N ASP A 249 -12.82 19.81 2.74
CA ASP A 249 -13.01 20.83 1.70
C ASP A 249 -12.51 20.33 0.34
N ALA A 250 -11.31 19.75 0.32
CA ALA A 250 -10.70 19.20 -0.88
C ALA A 250 -11.56 18.09 -1.46
N ARG A 251 -11.99 17.11 -0.63
CA ARG A 251 -12.88 16.01 -1.03
C ARG A 251 -14.15 16.55 -1.68
N LYS A 252 -14.82 17.54 -1.08
CA LYS A 252 -16.02 18.17 -1.65
C LYS A 252 -15.76 18.78 -3.03
N ILE A 253 -14.68 19.56 -3.16
CA ILE A 253 -14.31 20.18 -4.45
C ILE A 253 -14.01 19.11 -5.51
N LEU A 254 -13.32 18.03 -5.12
CA LEU A 254 -12.95 16.93 -6.01
C LEU A 254 -14.18 16.13 -6.45
N SER A 255 -15.08 15.78 -5.53
CA SER A 255 -16.33 15.07 -5.84
C SER A 255 -17.26 15.92 -6.70
N ASP A 256 -17.41 17.22 -6.41
CA ASP A 256 -18.21 18.14 -7.23
C ASP A 256 -17.65 18.25 -8.65
N LYS A 257 -16.31 18.25 -8.78
CA LYS A 257 -15.64 18.26 -10.08
C LYS A 257 -15.89 16.95 -10.83
N LEU A 258 -15.75 15.80 -10.16
CA LEU A 258 -16.01 14.48 -10.73
C LEU A 258 -17.45 14.39 -11.24
N LEU A 259 -18.43 14.72 -10.40
CA LEU A 259 -19.85 14.71 -10.78
C LEU A 259 -20.14 15.57 -12.01
N LYS A 260 -19.57 16.78 -12.08
CA LYS A 260 -19.74 17.65 -13.26
C LYS A 260 -19.19 17.03 -14.55
N LEU A 261 -18.06 16.32 -14.48
CA LEU A 261 -17.49 15.65 -15.65
C LEU A 261 -18.28 14.40 -16.06
N THR A 262 -18.88 13.69 -15.09
CA THR A 262 -19.72 12.52 -15.38
C THR A 262 -21.10 12.92 -15.90
N SER A 263 -21.69 14.00 -15.39
CA SER A 263 -23.03 14.45 -15.81
C SER A 263 -23.08 15.07 -17.20
N GLN A 264 -21.96 15.56 -17.74
CA GLN A 264 -21.87 16.04 -19.13
C GLN A 264 -22.02 14.90 -20.19
N LYS A 265 -22.16 13.65 -19.75
CA LYS A 265 -22.36 12.48 -20.61
C LYS A 265 -23.83 12.07 -20.79
N ASN A 266 -24.74 12.68 -20.03
CA ASN A 266 -26.18 12.49 -20.14
C ASN A 266 -26.82 13.75 -20.75
#